data_AF-A0A1G7PZW7-F1
#
_entry.id   AF-A0A1G7PZW7-F1
#
_cell.length_a   1.000
_cell.length_b   1.000
_cell.length_c   1.000
_cell.angle_alpha   90.00
_cell.angle_beta   90.00
_cell.angle_gamma   90.00
#
_symmetry.space_group_name_H-M   'P 1'
#
loop_
_entity.id
_entity.type
_entity.pdbx_description
1 polymer ?
#
loop_
_entity_poly.entity_id
_entity_poly.type
_entity_poly.pdbx_seq_one_letter_code
_entity_poly.pdbx_strand_id
1 'polypeptide(L)'
;MRRLALIVALLCLAPLSWAEPSLRTQAVLLAANALVYFDADPRARPDERHLARMLQAREGLRRQLDERPWPEPLRLAVEALLVRQAELAAVPRDQAPRYPQLLVALLDARLQLAAQLQLHDQQVSVPRQVLQRLCLNIGELLLHAQARSARVLGDHSLNLDQSGFLSLDKQIEADFAEVIELLPAQTEALHKQRLAYRFVRKRLLDAAVS
;
A
#
# COMPACT_ATOMS: atom_id res chain seq x y z
N MET A 1 -4.02 -17.61 1.72
CA MET A 1 -4.21 -16.14 1.74
C MET A 1 -3.27 -15.39 0.78
N ARG A 2 -1.98 -15.76 0.64
CA ARG A 2 -1.02 -15.10 -0.28
C ARG A 2 -1.49 -14.94 -1.73
N ARG A 3 -2.06 -15.98 -2.36
CA ARG A 3 -2.59 -15.91 -3.73
C ARG A 3 -3.74 -14.90 -3.90
N LEU A 4 -4.49 -14.60 -2.85
CA LEU A 4 -5.61 -13.66 -2.89
C LEU A 4 -5.19 -12.21 -2.72
N ALA A 5 -4.27 -11.93 -1.80
CA ALA A 5 -3.64 -10.61 -1.72
C ALA A 5 -2.98 -10.24 -3.06
N LEU A 6 -2.42 -11.23 -3.75
CA LEU A 6 -1.83 -11.09 -5.08
C LEU A 6 -2.86 -10.75 -6.17
N ILE A 7 -4.06 -11.35 -6.11
CA ILE A 7 -5.19 -11.07 -7.00
C ILE A 7 -5.78 -9.68 -6.72
N VAL A 8 -5.93 -9.29 -5.44
CA VAL A 8 -6.39 -7.94 -5.05
C VAL A 8 -5.38 -6.88 -5.53
N ALA A 9 -4.09 -7.10 -5.32
CA ALA A 9 -3.03 -6.20 -5.79
C ALA A 9 -2.87 -6.19 -7.32
N LEU A 10 -3.17 -7.30 -8.02
CA LEU A 10 -3.22 -7.37 -9.48
C LEU A 10 -4.41 -6.64 -10.08
N LEU A 11 -5.60 -6.75 -9.48
CA LEU A 11 -6.83 -6.27 -10.10
C LEU A 11 -7.20 -4.84 -9.69
N CYS A 12 -6.84 -4.38 -8.49
CA CYS A 12 -7.28 -3.06 -8.00
C CYS A 12 -6.30 -1.92 -8.33
N LEU A 13 -5.01 -2.19 -8.53
CA LEU A 13 -3.98 -1.14 -8.67
C LEU A 13 -3.40 -1.01 -10.09
N ALA A 14 -3.55 -2.03 -10.92
CA ALA A 14 -3.06 -2.01 -12.30
C ALA A 14 -3.78 -0.99 -13.23
N PRO A 15 -5.10 -0.71 -13.12
CA PRO A 15 -5.79 0.10 -14.14
C PRO A 15 -5.95 1.58 -13.76
N LEU A 16 -5.29 2.07 -12.71
CA LEU A 16 -5.19 3.51 -12.40
C LEU A 16 -3.88 4.12 -12.92
N SER A 17 -3.27 3.52 -13.94
CA SER A 17 -2.00 3.99 -14.52
C SER A 17 -2.06 5.43 -15.06
N TRP A 18 -3.26 5.96 -15.31
CA TRP A 18 -3.49 7.35 -15.71
C TRP A 18 -3.45 8.33 -14.53
N ALA A 19 -3.57 7.85 -13.29
CA ALA A 19 -3.44 8.65 -12.09
C ALA A 19 -2.13 8.29 -11.39
N GLU A 20 -1.22 9.26 -11.35
CA GLU A 20 0.02 9.04 -10.63
C GLU A 20 -0.26 8.88 -9.12
N PRO A 21 0.10 7.73 -8.50
CA PRO A 21 -0.19 7.49 -7.10
C PRO A 21 0.54 8.50 -6.22
N SER A 22 -0.12 9.03 -5.19
CA SER A 22 0.51 9.96 -4.25
C SER A 22 1.71 9.34 -3.50
N LEU A 23 2.61 10.16 -2.95
CA LEU A 23 3.68 9.71 -2.05
C LEU A 23 3.16 8.75 -0.96
N ARG A 24 2.01 9.07 -0.37
CA ARG A 24 1.38 8.23 0.65
C ARG A 24 1.02 6.86 0.11
N THR A 25 0.37 6.82 -1.05
CA THR A 25 -0.01 5.57 -1.73
C THR A 25 1.24 4.76 -2.08
N GLN A 26 2.28 5.39 -2.65
CA GLN A 26 3.51 4.69 -3.01
C GLN A 26 4.19 4.08 -1.78
N ALA A 27 4.23 4.79 -0.65
CA ALA A 27 4.80 4.29 0.59
C ALA A 27 4.05 3.07 1.13
N VAL A 28 2.71 3.08 1.04
CA VAL A 28 1.88 1.92 1.40
C VAL A 28 2.12 0.75 0.47
N LEU A 29 2.16 0.96 -0.84
CA LEU A 29 2.42 -0.09 -1.82
C LEU A 29 3.80 -0.71 -1.65
N LEU A 30 4.81 0.11 -1.36
CA LEU A 30 6.16 -0.36 -1.07
C LEU A 30 6.14 -1.32 0.12
N ALA A 31 5.58 -0.90 1.26
CA ALA A 31 5.51 -1.71 2.47
C ALA A 31 4.67 -3.00 2.28
N ALA A 32 3.52 -2.88 1.64
CA ALA A 32 2.62 -3.99 1.33
C ALA A 32 3.32 -5.08 0.51
N ASN A 33 4.03 -4.69 -0.55
CA ASN A 33 4.77 -5.65 -1.36
C ASN A 33 6.01 -6.21 -0.62
N ALA A 34 6.66 -5.42 0.24
CA ALA A 34 7.78 -5.90 1.05
C ALA A 34 7.36 -7.02 2.01
N LEU A 35 6.20 -6.87 2.68
CA LEU A 35 5.65 -7.86 3.61
C LEU A 35 5.42 -9.24 2.97
N VAL A 36 5.08 -9.27 1.68
CA VAL A 36 4.86 -10.53 0.97
C VAL A 36 6.15 -11.09 0.38
N TYR A 37 7.04 -10.23 -0.11
CA TYR A 37 8.27 -10.65 -0.77
C TYR A 37 9.34 -11.12 0.23
N PHE A 38 9.48 -10.45 1.38
CA PHE A 38 10.45 -10.78 2.42
C PHE A 38 9.81 -11.67 3.49
N ASP A 39 9.66 -12.94 3.16
CA ASP A 39 9.17 -13.95 4.11
C ASP A 39 10.28 -14.42 5.05
N ALA A 40 9.98 -14.51 6.34
CA ALA A 40 10.91 -15.00 7.35
C ALA A 40 11.13 -16.52 7.26
N ASP A 41 10.25 -17.27 6.57
CA ASP A 41 10.49 -18.67 6.25
C ASP A 41 11.54 -18.78 5.12
N PRO A 42 12.76 -19.28 5.40
CA PRO A 42 13.81 -19.42 4.38
C PRO A 42 13.45 -20.41 3.26
N ARG A 43 12.41 -21.24 3.45
CA ARG A 43 11.92 -22.19 2.45
C ARG A 43 10.84 -21.59 1.55
N ALA A 44 10.30 -20.43 1.90
CA ALA A 44 9.30 -19.77 1.08
C ALA A 44 9.90 -19.31 -0.24
N ARG A 45 9.22 -19.67 -1.35
CA ARG A 45 9.60 -19.17 -2.67
C ARG A 45 9.11 -17.72 -2.82
N PRO A 46 10.01 -16.76 -3.06
CA PRO A 46 9.58 -15.38 -3.29
C PRO A 46 8.78 -15.27 -4.58
N ASP A 47 7.79 -14.38 -4.58
CA ASP A 47 7.06 -14.04 -5.79
C ASP A 47 7.64 -12.75 -6.38
N GLU A 48 8.35 -12.89 -7.50
CA GLU A 48 9.01 -11.79 -8.23
C GLU A 48 8.06 -10.65 -8.62
N ARG A 49 6.75 -10.92 -8.72
CA ARG A 49 5.76 -9.86 -8.99
C ARG A 49 5.67 -8.86 -7.86
N HIS A 50 5.85 -9.30 -6.61
CA HIS A 50 5.89 -8.40 -5.46
C HIS A 50 7.20 -7.62 -5.42
N LEU A 51 8.33 -8.21 -5.81
CA LEU A 51 9.59 -7.47 -5.98
C LEU A 51 9.43 -6.35 -7.01
N ALA A 52 8.94 -6.68 -8.21
CA ALA A 52 8.76 -5.72 -9.29
C ALA A 52 7.88 -4.53 -8.86
N ARG A 53 6.78 -4.80 -8.15
CA ARG A 53 5.88 -3.76 -7.62
C ARG A 53 6.48 -2.92 -6.52
N MET A 54 7.23 -3.54 -5.61
CA MET A 54 7.95 -2.81 -4.57
C MET A 54 8.97 -1.85 -5.21
N LEU A 55 9.71 -2.31 -6.22
CA LEU A 55 10.67 -1.49 -6.96
C LEU A 55 9.98 -0.38 -7.76
N GLN A 56 8.82 -0.65 -8.36
CA GLN A 56 8.01 0.37 -9.04
C GLN A 56 7.54 1.45 -8.05
N ALA A 57 7.09 1.06 -6.86
CA ALA A 57 6.66 2.01 -5.83
C ALA A 57 7.84 2.86 -5.32
N ARG A 58 9.01 2.22 -5.13
CA ARG A 58 10.27 2.91 -4.81
C ARG A 58 10.64 3.96 -5.86
N GLU A 59 10.53 3.61 -7.13
CA GLU A 59 10.82 4.52 -8.23
C GLU A 59 9.82 5.69 -8.28
N GLY A 60 8.54 5.42 -8.02
CA GLY A 60 7.51 6.45 -7.89
C GLY A 60 7.80 7.45 -6.77
N LEU A 61 8.27 6.97 -5.61
CA LEU A 61 8.70 7.85 -4.50
C LEU A 61 9.87 8.76 -4.91
N ARG A 62 10.89 8.19 -5.56
CA ARG A 62 12.08 8.94 -6.01
C ARG A 62 11.71 10.01 -7.01
N ARG A 63 10.97 9.63 -8.06
CA ARG A 63 10.52 10.56 -9.10
C ARG A 63 9.77 11.74 -8.50
N GLN A 64 8.82 11.49 -7.60
CA GLN A 64 8.06 12.56 -6.96
C GLN A 64 8.93 13.46 -6.08
N LEU A 65 9.98 12.92 -5.45
CA LEU A 65 10.94 13.69 -4.68
C LEU A 65 11.74 14.64 -5.58
N ASP A 66 12.07 14.20 -6.79
CA ASP A 66 12.87 14.94 -7.77
C ASP A 66 12.03 15.97 -8.57
N GLU A 67 10.73 15.73 -8.75
CA GLU A 67 9.83 16.57 -9.56
C GLU A 67 9.62 17.98 -9.01
N ARG A 68 9.76 18.17 -7.69
CA ARG A 68 9.54 19.48 -7.06
C ARG A 68 10.28 19.61 -5.73
N PRO A 69 10.57 20.84 -5.27
CA PRO A 69 11.12 21.04 -3.94
C PRO A 69 10.09 20.64 -2.89
N TRP A 70 10.48 19.72 -2.02
CA TRP A 70 9.71 19.33 -0.84
C TRP A 70 10.29 19.95 0.42
N PRO A 71 9.46 20.23 1.44
CA PRO A 71 9.92 20.60 2.77
C PRO A 71 10.91 19.56 3.29
N GLU A 72 11.99 20.03 3.92
CA GLU A 72 13.07 19.17 4.40
C GLU A 72 12.58 18.01 5.29
N PRO A 73 11.65 18.20 6.26
CA PRO A 73 11.15 17.09 7.07
C PRO A 73 10.48 15.99 6.25
N LEU A 74 9.75 16.36 5.20
CA LEU A 74 9.08 15.40 4.31
C LEU A 74 10.10 14.67 3.44
N ARG A 75 11.09 15.39 2.89
CA ARG A 75 12.18 14.80 2.12
C ARG A 75 12.94 13.76 2.95
N LEU A 76 13.33 14.12 4.17
CA LEU A 76 14.01 13.21 5.10
C LEU A 76 13.15 11.98 5.44
N ALA A 77 11.83 12.14 5.61
CA ALA A 77 10.95 11.01 5.86
C ALA A 77 10.84 10.05 4.66
N VAL A 78 10.81 10.57 3.43
CA VAL A 78 10.86 9.75 2.21
C VAL A 78 12.21 9.02 2.12
N GLU A 79 13.31 9.74 2.30
CA GLU A 79 14.67 9.15 2.28
C GLU A 79 14.83 8.05 3.34
N ALA A 80 14.34 8.28 4.56
CA ALA A 80 14.36 7.28 5.64
C ALA A 80 13.61 6.00 5.25
N LEU A 81 12.43 6.12 4.64
CA LEU A 81 11.67 4.97 4.14
C LEU A 81 12.44 4.20 3.06
N LEU A 82 13.09 4.92 2.13
CA LEU A 82 13.90 4.32 1.06
C LEU A 82 15.14 3.61 1.60
N VAL A 83 15.77 4.15 2.65
CA VAL A 83 16.89 3.51 3.35
C VAL A 83 16.45 2.19 3.99
N ARG A 84 15.30 2.15 4.68
CA ARG A 84 14.76 0.90 5.27
C ARG A 84 14.47 -0.15 4.20
N GLN A 85 13.97 0.25 3.04
CA GLN A 85 13.77 -0.65 1.91
C GLN A 85 15.10 -1.22 1.40
N ALA A 86 16.15 -0.40 1.32
CA ALA A 86 17.47 -0.83 0.88
C ALA A 86 18.12 -1.80 1.89
N GLU A 87 17.98 -1.55 3.19
CA GLU A 87 18.42 -2.45 4.27
C GLU A 87 17.77 -3.83 4.14
N LEU A 88 16.47 -3.90 3.88
CA LEU A 88 15.76 -5.15 3.60
C LEU A 88 16.34 -5.88 2.39
N ALA A 89 16.57 -5.16 1.29
CA ALA A 89 17.08 -5.74 0.05
C ALA A 89 18.54 -6.23 0.17
N ALA A 90 19.32 -5.67 1.10
CA ALA A 90 20.70 -6.05 1.34
C ALA A 90 20.83 -7.36 2.16
N VAL A 91 19.77 -7.81 2.84
CA VAL A 91 19.81 -9.03 3.65
C VAL A 91 19.58 -10.26 2.75
N PRO A 92 20.57 -11.18 2.66
CA PRO A 92 20.43 -12.39 1.87
C PRO A 92 19.38 -13.34 2.47
N ARG A 93 18.87 -14.24 1.63
CA ARG A 93 17.73 -15.12 1.97
C ARG A 93 18.02 -16.16 3.04
N ASP A 94 19.27 -16.61 3.15
CA ASP A 94 19.72 -17.50 4.24
C ASP A 94 19.63 -16.83 5.62
N GLN A 95 19.54 -15.50 5.65
CA GLN A 95 19.32 -14.68 6.84
C GLN A 95 17.86 -14.20 6.97
N ALA A 96 16.90 -14.91 6.37
CA ALA A 96 15.47 -14.62 6.47
C ALA A 96 14.93 -14.36 7.89
N PRO A 97 15.46 -14.98 8.97
CA PRO A 97 15.07 -14.64 10.34
C PRO A 97 15.30 -13.17 10.73
N ARG A 98 16.10 -12.40 9.98
CA ARG A 98 16.32 -10.95 10.18
C ARG A 98 15.27 -10.08 9.50
N TYR A 99 14.46 -10.60 8.57
CA TYR A 99 13.44 -9.79 7.88
C TYR A 99 12.37 -9.17 8.79
N PRO A 100 11.86 -9.84 9.84
CA PRO A 100 10.78 -9.30 10.65
C PRO A 100 11.09 -7.93 11.27
N GLN A 101 12.24 -7.80 11.94
CA GLN A 101 12.65 -6.53 12.56
C GLN A 101 12.88 -5.42 11.53
N LEU A 102 13.33 -5.75 10.32
CA LEU A 102 13.53 -4.80 9.24
C LEU A 102 12.21 -4.38 8.58
N LEU A 103 11.25 -5.32 8.48
CA LEU A 103 9.89 -5.02 8.02
C LEU A 103 9.17 -4.11 9.01
N VAL A 104 9.34 -4.31 10.32
CA VAL A 104 8.83 -3.40 11.35
C VAL A 104 9.40 -2.00 11.16
N ALA A 105 10.72 -1.87 11.03
CA ALA A 105 11.35 -0.57 10.80
C ALA A 105 10.85 0.13 9.51
N LEU A 106 10.57 -0.64 8.46
CA LEU A 106 9.95 -0.12 7.23
C LEU A 106 8.53 0.40 7.47
N LEU A 107 7.72 -0.33 8.25
CA LEU A 107 6.36 0.08 8.61
C LEU A 107 6.35 1.36 9.46
N ASP A 108 7.28 1.49 10.40
CA ASP A 108 7.42 2.69 11.22
C ASP A 108 7.84 3.91 10.39
N ALA A 109 8.82 3.74 9.50
CA ALA A 109 9.24 4.81 8.58
C ALA A 109 8.08 5.27 7.67
N ARG A 110 7.21 4.34 7.24
CA ARG A 110 5.99 4.66 6.48
C ARG A 110 5.01 5.50 7.32
N LEU A 111 4.82 5.16 8.59
CA LEU A 111 3.95 5.93 9.50
C LEU A 111 4.50 7.33 9.74
N GLN A 112 5.82 7.46 9.92
CA GLN A 112 6.48 8.77 10.04
C GLN A 112 6.26 9.63 8.79
N LEU A 113 6.43 9.07 7.59
CA LEU A 113 6.12 9.76 6.34
C LEU A 113 4.65 10.15 6.25
N ALA A 114 3.73 9.27 6.64
CA ALA A 114 2.30 9.57 6.63
C ALA A 114 1.95 10.75 7.56
N ALA A 115 2.59 10.84 8.74
CA ALA A 115 2.44 11.96 9.66
C ALA A 115 2.99 13.27 9.05
N GLN A 116 4.17 13.25 8.42
CA GLN A 116 4.70 14.42 7.72
C GLN A 116 3.78 14.89 6.60
N LEU A 117 3.20 13.95 5.84
CA LEU A 117 2.25 14.26 4.77
C LEU A 117 0.90 14.81 5.29
N GLN A 118 0.52 14.58 6.55
CA GLN A 118 -0.68 15.20 7.14
C GLN A 118 -0.47 16.68 7.47
N LEU A 119 0.75 17.05 7.85
CA LEU A 119 1.12 18.44 8.16
C LEU A 119 1.24 19.31 6.91
N HIS A 120 1.46 18.69 5.76
CA HIS A 120 1.67 19.36 4.48
C HIS A 120 0.49 19.09 3.57
N ASP A 121 -0.56 19.88 3.74
CA ASP A 121 -1.75 19.80 2.90
C ASP A 121 -1.39 20.21 1.46
N GLN A 122 -1.73 19.36 0.50
CA GLN A 122 -1.47 19.63 -0.91
C GLN A 122 -2.76 20.11 -1.54
N GLN A 123 -2.74 21.31 -2.11
CA GLN A 123 -3.83 21.79 -2.95
C GLN A 123 -3.88 20.95 -4.23
N VAL A 124 -4.75 19.94 -4.22
CA VAL A 124 -5.11 19.10 -5.37
C VAL A 124 -6.58 19.29 -5.69
N SER A 125 -6.96 19.12 -6.96
CA SER A 125 -8.37 19.21 -7.37
C SER A 125 -9.22 18.15 -6.67
N VAL A 126 -10.50 18.43 -6.47
CA VAL A 126 -11.45 17.51 -5.80
C VAL A 126 -11.44 16.10 -6.41
N PRO A 127 -11.52 15.91 -7.75
CA PRO A 127 -11.46 14.56 -8.32
C PRO A 127 -10.15 13.83 -8.00
N ARG A 128 -9.03 14.56 -7.95
CA ARG A 128 -7.72 14.00 -7.61
C ARG A 128 -7.63 13.64 -6.13
N GLN A 129 -8.23 14.44 -5.24
CA GLN A 129 -8.31 14.12 -3.80
C GLN A 129 -9.07 12.82 -3.55
N VAL A 130 -10.27 12.69 -4.13
CA VAL A 130 -11.12 11.50 -3.98
C VAL A 130 -10.40 10.27 -4.54
N LEU A 131 -9.77 10.39 -5.70
CA LEU A 131 -9.02 9.29 -6.30
C LEU A 131 -7.79 8.88 -5.47
N GLN A 132 -7.04 9.84 -4.92
CA GLN A 132 -5.92 9.57 -4.04
C GLN A 132 -6.37 8.87 -2.75
N ARG A 133 -7.50 9.31 -2.17
CA ARG A 133 -8.13 8.69 -1.01
C ARG A 133 -8.56 7.24 -1.32
N LEU A 134 -9.20 7.01 -2.46
CA LEU A 134 -9.57 5.67 -2.93
C LEU A 134 -8.35 4.75 -3.03
N CYS A 135 -7.29 5.20 -3.72
CA CYS A 135 -6.06 4.43 -3.89
C CYS A 135 -5.40 4.11 -2.55
N LEU A 136 -5.36 5.10 -1.65
CA LEU A 136 -4.81 4.94 -0.31
C LEU A 136 -5.61 3.91 0.49
N ASN A 137 -6.93 4.03 0.53
CA ASN A 137 -7.79 3.13 1.31
C ASN A 137 -7.66 1.68 0.84
N ILE A 138 -7.60 1.45 -0.49
CA ILE A 138 -7.32 0.12 -1.06
C ILE A 138 -5.93 -0.37 -0.64
N GLY A 139 -4.93 0.51 -0.69
CA GLY A 139 -3.56 0.19 -0.27
C GLY A 139 -3.46 -0.19 1.20
N GLU A 140 -4.09 0.57 2.10
CA GLU A 140 -4.11 0.29 3.53
C GLU A 140 -4.83 -1.04 3.82
N LEU A 141 -5.95 -1.30 3.14
CA LEU A 141 -6.66 -2.57 3.25
C LEU A 141 -5.76 -3.76 2.88
N LEU A 142 -5.00 -3.63 1.79
CA LEU A 142 -4.01 -4.61 1.35
C LEU A 142 -2.91 -4.81 2.40
N LEU A 143 -2.35 -3.71 2.89
CA LEU A 143 -1.28 -3.70 3.88
C LEU A 143 -1.72 -4.42 5.17
N HIS A 144 -2.89 -4.09 5.70
CA HIS A 144 -3.45 -4.72 6.89
C HIS A 144 -3.70 -6.22 6.68
N ALA A 145 -4.29 -6.60 5.53
CA ALA A 145 -4.49 -8.01 5.20
C ALA A 145 -3.17 -8.80 5.13
N GLN A 146 -2.11 -8.17 4.63
CA GLN A 146 -0.78 -8.78 4.53
C GLN A 146 -0.08 -8.85 5.89
N ALA A 147 -0.11 -7.77 6.67
CA ALA A 147 0.49 -7.70 8.00
C ALA A 147 -0.11 -8.75 8.95
N ARG A 148 -1.44 -8.95 8.93
CA ARG A 148 -2.10 -10.02 9.70
C ARG A 148 -1.62 -11.42 9.29
N SER A 149 -1.29 -11.62 8.02
CA SER A 149 -0.76 -12.90 7.53
C SER A 149 0.73 -13.10 7.84
N ALA A 150 1.45 -12.01 8.14
CA ALA A 150 2.83 -12.03 8.59
C ALA A 150 2.86 -12.28 10.11
N ARG A 151 2.70 -13.54 10.51
CA ARG A 151 2.77 -14.02 11.92
C ARG A 151 4.01 -13.54 12.68
N VAL A 152 5.04 -13.10 11.96
CA VAL A 152 6.36 -12.72 12.49
C VAL A 152 6.42 -11.26 12.96
N LEU A 153 5.37 -10.47 12.75
CA LEU A 153 5.30 -9.09 13.23
C LEU A 153 4.95 -8.99 14.73
N GLY A 154 4.46 -10.06 15.37
CA GLY A 154 4.13 -10.06 16.80
C GLY A 154 3.20 -8.90 17.19
N ASP A 155 3.57 -8.14 18.21
CA ASP A 155 2.84 -6.95 18.71
C ASP A 155 2.86 -5.76 17.73
N HIS A 156 3.71 -5.81 16.69
CA HIS A 156 3.74 -4.84 15.58
C HIS A 156 2.87 -5.28 14.40
N SER A 157 2.07 -6.35 14.58
CA SER A 157 0.97 -6.63 13.67
C SER A 157 0.08 -5.39 13.57
N LEU A 158 -0.08 -4.88 12.35
CA LEU A 158 -1.00 -3.78 12.06
C LEU A 158 -2.44 -4.28 12.26
N ASN A 159 -2.89 -4.30 13.50
CA ASN A 159 -4.22 -4.74 13.87
C ASN A 159 -5.21 -3.63 13.53
N LEU A 160 -5.71 -3.65 12.30
CA LEU A 160 -7.01 -3.05 12.02
C LEU A 160 -8.05 -3.95 12.68
N ASP A 161 -8.76 -3.41 13.66
CA ASP A 161 -9.89 -4.11 14.25
C ASP A 161 -11.04 -4.25 13.23
N GLN A 162 -12.03 -5.07 13.55
CA GLN A 162 -13.16 -5.31 12.65
C GLN A 162 -13.91 -4.01 12.30
N SER A 163 -13.99 -3.07 13.25
CA SER A 163 -14.66 -1.80 13.04
C SER A 163 -13.92 -0.91 12.04
N GLY A 164 -12.59 -0.81 12.15
CA GLY A 164 -11.74 -0.10 11.20
C GLY A 164 -11.81 -0.69 9.80
N PHE A 165 -11.89 -2.02 9.68
CA PHE A 165 -12.02 -2.69 8.38
C PHE A 165 -13.34 -2.38 7.69
N LEU A 166 -14.46 -2.46 8.42
CA LEU A 166 -15.78 -2.13 7.90
C LEU A 166 -15.88 -0.65 7.53
N SER A 167 -15.20 0.23 8.27
CA SER A 167 -15.12 1.66 7.94
C SER A 167 -14.38 1.90 6.62
N LEU A 168 -13.19 1.31 6.45
CA LEU A 168 -12.44 1.40 5.18
C LEU A 168 -13.23 0.85 4.00
N ASP A 169 -13.89 -0.29 4.17
CA ASP A 169 -14.70 -0.90 3.11
C ASP A 169 -15.85 0.00 2.66
N LYS A 170 -16.58 0.60 3.63
CA LYS A 170 -17.64 1.57 3.32
C LYS A 170 -17.09 2.80 2.61
N GLN A 171 -15.94 3.32 3.05
CA GLN A 171 -15.31 4.49 2.44
C GLN A 171 -14.86 4.19 0.99
N ILE A 172 -14.29 3.01 0.73
CA ILE A 172 -13.88 2.61 -0.63
C ILE A 172 -15.09 2.55 -1.57
N GLU A 173 -16.22 1.98 -1.13
CA GLU A 173 -17.43 1.93 -1.95
C GLU A 173 -18.03 3.32 -2.22
N ALA A 174 -17.97 4.22 -1.23
CA ALA A 174 -18.39 5.62 -1.37
C ALA A 174 -17.46 6.39 -2.34
N ASP A 175 -16.15 6.26 -2.17
CA ASP A 175 -15.14 6.89 -3.02
C ASP A 175 -15.24 6.41 -4.47
N PHE A 176 -15.54 5.12 -4.70
CA PHE A 176 -15.83 4.62 -6.04
C PHE A 176 -17.07 5.28 -6.65
N ALA A 177 -18.15 5.46 -5.88
CA ALA A 177 -19.34 6.12 -6.39
C ALA A 177 -19.05 7.59 -6.75
N GLU A 178 -18.40 8.31 -5.84
CA GLU A 178 -18.04 9.72 -6.02
C GLU A 178 -17.08 9.93 -7.21
N VAL A 179 -16.02 9.13 -7.32
CA VAL A 179 -15.04 9.31 -8.41
C VAL A 179 -15.61 8.95 -9.79
N ILE A 180 -16.59 8.06 -9.87
CA ILE A 180 -17.29 7.72 -11.12
C ILE A 180 -18.12 8.91 -11.61
N GLU A 181 -18.77 9.64 -10.70
CA GLU A 181 -19.53 10.85 -11.03
C GLU A 181 -18.58 11.99 -11.44
N LEU A 182 -17.46 12.14 -10.73
CA LEU A 182 -16.49 13.21 -10.96
C LEU A 182 -15.63 13.02 -12.22
N LEU A 183 -15.43 11.77 -12.68
CA LEU A 183 -14.57 11.43 -13.82
C LEU A 183 -15.33 10.59 -14.87
N PRO A 184 -16.31 11.17 -15.59
CA PRO A 184 -17.15 10.43 -16.53
C PRO A 184 -16.36 9.78 -17.68
N ALA A 185 -15.23 10.38 -18.08
CA ALA A 185 -14.35 9.81 -19.09
C ALA A 185 -13.71 8.47 -18.66
N GLN A 186 -13.66 8.19 -17.35
CA GLN A 186 -13.03 6.99 -16.77
C GLN A 186 -14.04 6.00 -16.19
N THR A 187 -15.33 6.24 -16.36
CA THR A 187 -16.42 5.44 -15.76
C THR A 187 -16.28 3.95 -16.02
N GLU A 188 -15.98 3.53 -17.25
CA GLU A 188 -15.82 2.11 -17.58
C GLU A 188 -14.65 1.47 -16.80
N ALA A 189 -13.50 2.14 -16.76
CA ALA A 189 -12.32 1.65 -16.05
C ALA A 189 -12.57 1.57 -14.53
N LEU A 190 -13.21 2.60 -13.96
CA LEU A 190 -13.57 2.68 -12.55
C LEU A 190 -14.62 1.62 -12.17
N HIS A 191 -15.60 1.32 -13.04
CA HIS A 191 -16.53 0.22 -12.82
C HIS A 191 -15.86 -1.14 -12.82
N LYS A 192 -14.93 -1.40 -13.76
CA LYS A 192 -14.15 -2.65 -13.77
C LYS A 192 -13.35 -2.83 -12.49
N GLN A 193 -12.74 -1.75 -11.98
CA GLN A 193 -12.02 -1.77 -10.71
C GLN A 193 -12.93 -2.00 -9.52
N ARG A 194 -14.08 -1.33 -9.47
CA ARG A 194 -15.08 -1.54 -8.42
C ARG A 194 -15.59 -2.98 -8.40
N LEU A 195 -15.80 -3.59 -9.58
CA LEU A 195 -16.16 -5.00 -9.70
C LEU A 195 -15.06 -5.92 -9.19
N ALA A 196 -13.81 -5.66 -9.56
CA ALA A 196 -12.66 -6.40 -9.05
C ALA A 196 -12.55 -6.30 -7.52
N TYR A 197 -12.72 -5.10 -6.96
CA TYR A 197 -12.77 -4.87 -5.53
C TYR A 197 -13.88 -5.69 -4.87
N ARG A 198 -15.12 -5.61 -5.37
CA ARG A 198 -16.26 -6.38 -4.85
C ARG A 198 -16.07 -7.89 -4.89
N PHE A 199 -15.41 -8.39 -5.93
CA PHE A 199 -15.09 -9.82 -6.06
C PHE A 199 -14.19 -10.30 -4.92
N VAL A 200 -13.21 -9.49 -4.51
CA VAL A 200 -12.29 -9.83 -3.42
C VAL A 200 -12.77 -9.39 -2.03
N ARG A 201 -13.69 -8.42 -1.98
CA ARG A 201 -14.28 -7.82 -0.76
C ARG A 201 -14.80 -8.86 0.21
N LYS A 202 -15.58 -9.84 -0.23
CA LYS A 202 -16.14 -10.86 0.69
C LYS A 202 -15.04 -11.64 1.42
N ARG A 203 -13.94 -11.96 0.74
CA ARG A 203 -12.84 -12.74 1.32
C ARG A 203 -11.95 -11.89 2.22
N LEU A 204 -11.88 -10.60 1.91
CA LEU A 204 -11.29 -9.58 2.76
C LEU A 204 -12.12 -9.40 4.06
N LEU A 205 -13.45 -9.41 3.96
CA LEU A 205 -14.37 -9.38 5.11
C LEU A 205 -14.30 -10.67 5.95
N ASP A 206 -14.31 -11.85 5.34
CA ASP A 206 -14.25 -13.14 6.06
C ASP A 206 -12.92 -13.30 6.81
N ALA A 207 -11.82 -12.79 6.25
CA ALA A 207 -10.50 -12.77 6.89
C ALA A 207 -10.42 -11.76 8.05
N ALA A 208 -11.33 -10.78 8.14
CA ALA A 208 -11.38 -9.84 9.25
C ALA A 208 -12.04 -10.45 10.51
N VAL A 209 -12.96 -11.40 10.32
CA VAL A 209 -13.80 -12.02 11.38
C VAL A 209 -13.14 -13.26 12.03
N SER A 210 -12.11 -13.84 11.41
CA SER A 210 -11.48 -15.12 11.82
C SER A 210 -10.13 -14.93 12.52
#